data_AF-A0A7X3L0M7-F1
#
_entry.id   AF-A0A7X3L0M7-F1
#
_cell.length_a   1.000
_cell.length_b   1.000
_cell.length_c   1.000
_cell.angle_alpha   90.00
_cell.angle_beta   90.00
_cell.angle_gamma   90.00
#
_symmetry.space_group_name_H-M   'P 1'
#
loop_
_entity.id
_entity.type
_entity.pdbx_description
1 polymer ?
#
loop_
_entity_poly.entity_id
_entity_poly.type
_entity_poly.pdbx_seq_one_letter_code
_entity_poly.pdbx_strand_id
1 'polypeptide(L)' 'MGDRWPLRFPVVVALGQWGEPQRFTRGERRSVLIDTRTGKPVPRMAPMDKDGNILSPADTEVNKVT' A
#
# COMPACT_ATOMS: atom_id res chain seq x y z
N MET A 1 17.99 -0.54 -14.21
CA MET A 1 16.60 -0.13 -13.85
C MET A 1 16.73 1.05 -12.90
N GLY A 2 16.47 2.26 -13.39
CA GLY A 2 17.10 3.49 -12.89
C GLY A 2 16.65 4.01 -11.52
N ASP A 3 17.55 4.80 -10.92
CA ASP A 3 17.65 5.40 -9.57
C ASP A 3 16.47 6.25 -9.07
N ARG A 4 15.35 6.21 -9.80
CA ARG A 4 14.18 7.07 -9.62
C ARG A 4 13.02 6.31 -8.95
N TRP A 5 13.22 5.04 -8.62
CA TRP A 5 12.28 4.10 -8.00
C TRP A 5 11.86 4.42 -6.54
N PRO A 6 12.75 4.86 -5.62
CA PRO A 6 12.40 4.88 -4.20
C PRO A 6 11.24 5.83 -3.86
N LEU A 7 11.15 6.99 -4.51
CA LEU A 7 10.09 7.98 -4.25
C LEU A 7 8.69 7.52 -4.70
N ARG A 8 8.60 6.58 -5.66
CA ARG A 8 7.31 6.08 -6.18
C ARG A 8 6.91 4.73 -5.61
N PHE A 9 7.77 4.13 -4.80
CA PHE A 9 7.52 2.83 -4.20
C PHE A 9 6.15 2.77 -3.47
N PRO A 10 5.77 3.71 -2.59
CA PRO A 10 4.48 3.64 -1.90
C PRO A 10 3.28 3.63 -2.86
N VAL A 11 3.34 4.41 -3.94
CA VAL A 11 2.27 4.47 -4.95
C VAL A 11 2.12 3.13 -5.67
N VAL A 12 3.24 2.50 -6.07
CA VAL A 12 3.20 1.19 -6.74
C VAL A 12 2.68 0.11 -5.80
N VAL A 13 3.10 0.11 -4.54
CA VAL A 13 2.60 -0.83 -3.53
C VAL A 13 1.10 -0.67 -3.30
N ALA A 14 0.63 0.57 -3.12
CA ALA A 14 -0.79 0.86 -2.91
C ALA A 14 -1.64 0.37 -4.10
N LEU A 15 -1.25 0.70 -5.34
CA LEU A 15 -1.97 0.25 -6.54
C LEU A 15 -1.99 -1.27 -6.68
N GLY A 16 -0.86 -1.94 -6.39
CA GLY A 16 -0.81 -3.40 -6.36
C GLY A 16 -1.81 -3.98 -5.37
N GLN A 17 -1.76 -3.54 -4.11
CA GLN A 17 -2.62 -4.07 -3.06
C GLN A 17 -4.11 -3.72 -3.22
N TRP A 18 -4.45 -2.61 -3.90
CA TRP A 18 -5.84 -2.19 -4.15
C TRP A 18 -6.45 -2.82 -5.41
N GLY A 19 -5.64 -3.14 -6.42
CA GLY A 19 -6.12 -3.85 -7.62
C GLY A 19 -6.44 -5.33 -7.35
N GLU A 20 -5.84 -5.91 -6.31
CA GLU A 20 -5.91 -7.33 -6.00
C GLU A 20 -7.24 -7.89 -5.46
N PRO A 21 -8.08 -7.17 -4.69
CA PRO A 21 -9.29 -7.79 -4.13
C PRO A 21 -10.47 -7.90 -5.12
N GLN A 22 -10.50 -7.11 -6.19
CA GLN A 22 -11.70 -6.97 -7.05
C GLN A 22 -11.58 -7.61 -8.44
N ARG A 23 -10.41 -8.17 -8.80
CA ARG A 23 -10.13 -8.64 -10.18
C ARG A 23 -9.63 -10.08 -10.30
N PHE A 24 -9.68 -10.87 -9.23
CA PHE A 24 -9.01 -12.15 -9.23
C PHE A 24 -9.87 -13.27 -8.66
N THR A 25 -10.00 -14.32 -9.47
CA THR A 25 -10.66 -15.57 -9.11
C THR A 25 -9.80 -16.32 -8.08
N ARG A 26 -10.45 -17.05 -7.18
CA ARG A 26 -9.78 -17.91 -6.20
C ARG A 26 -8.91 -18.96 -6.92
N GLY A 27 -7.59 -18.87 -6.76
CA GLY A 27 -6.62 -19.86 -7.29
C GLY A 27 -5.63 -19.35 -8.34
N GLU A 28 -5.77 -18.10 -8.80
CA GLU A 28 -4.80 -17.49 -9.73
C GLU A 28 -3.42 -17.38 -9.05
N ARG A 29 -2.32 -17.68 -9.77
CA ARG A 29 -0.95 -17.41 -9.29
C ARG A 29 -0.70 -15.90 -9.31
N ARG A 30 -0.23 -15.35 -8.18
CA ARG A 30 -0.12 -13.90 -7.97
C ARG A 30 1.26 -13.54 -7.46
N SER A 31 1.77 -12.40 -7.91
CA SER A 31 2.99 -11.81 -7.38
C SER A 31 2.65 -11.13 -6.04
N VAL A 32 3.22 -11.64 -4.94
CA VAL A 32 3.05 -11.05 -3.61
C VAL A 32 4.29 -10.22 -3.27
N LEU A 33 4.08 -8.98 -2.84
CA LEU A 33 5.16 -8.16 -2.31
C LEU A 33 5.56 -8.67 -0.92
N ILE A 34 6.84 -8.97 -0.73
CA ILE A 34 7.39 -9.48 0.54
C ILE A 34 8.45 -8.54 1.10
N ASP A 35 8.57 -8.51 2.43
CA ASP A 35 9.76 -7.99 3.11
C ASP A 35 10.89 -9.01 2.97
N THR A 36 11.97 -8.64 2.27
CA THR A 36 13.09 -9.54 1.96
C THR A 36 13.86 -9.98 3.20
N ARG A 37 13.77 -9.26 4.32
CA ARG A 37 14.43 -9.63 5.58
C ARG A 37 13.67 -10.71 6.34
N THR A 38 12.34 -10.72 6.25
CA THR A 38 11.48 -11.63 7.02
C THR A 38 10.82 -12.71 6.16
N GLY A 39 10.81 -12.55 4.84
CA GLY A 39 10.10 -13.40 3.89
C GLY A 39 8.57 -13.29 3.97
N LYS A 40 8.05 -12.38 4.81
CA LYS A 40 6.61 -12.25 5.05
C LYS A 40 5.98 -11.27 4.05
N PRO A 41 4.69 -11.46 3.70
CA PRO A 41 3.96 -10.48 2.91
C PRO A 41 3.99 -9.10 3.56
N VAL A 42 4.18 -8.06 2.75
CA VAL A 42 4.03 -6.67 3.21
C VAL A 42 2.57 -6.45 3.61
N PRO A 43 2.29 -5.93 4.82
CA PRO A 43 0.92 -5.65 5.26
C PRO A 43 0.17 -4.73 4.30
N ARG A 44 -1.18 -4.78 4.35
CA ARG A 44 -2.01 -3.85 3.59
C ARG A 44 -1.70 -2.41 4.05
N MET A 45 -1.41 -1.54 3.08
CA MET A 45 -1.14 -0.13 3.34
C MET A 45 -2.42 0.58 3.83
N ALA A 46 -2.28 1.34 4.90
CA ALA A 46 -3.31 2.20 5.46
C ALA A 46 -2.66 3.50 5.95
N PRO A 47 -3.33 4.66 5.82
CA PRO A 47 -2.87 5.90 6.46
C PRO A 47 -2.91 5.70 7.98
N MET A 48 -1.90 6.21 8.66
CA MET A 48 -1.77 6.12 10.11
C MET A 48 -1.53 7.50 10.73
N ASP A 49 -2.01 7.69 11.95
CA ASP A 49 -1.63 8.84 12.76
C ASP A 49 -0.18 8.71 13.27
N LYS A 50 0.30 9.72 13.99
CA LYS A 50 1.65 9.74 14.56
C LYS A 50 1.90 8.64 15.60
N ASP A 51 0.85 8.07 16.17
CA ASP A 51 0.90 7.05 17.23
C ASP A 51 0.76 5.63 16.63
N GLY A 52 0.57 5.52 15.31
CA GLY A 52 0.46 4.26 14.58
C GLY A 52 -0.96 3.73 14.44
N ASN A 53 -1.99 4.50 14.82
CA ASN A 53 -3.39 4.09 14.65
C ASN A 53 -3.85 4.34 13.23
N ILE A 54 -4.71 3.46 12.70
CA ILE A 54 -5.26 3.61 11.34
C ILE A 54 -6.22 4.82 11.31
N LEU A 55 -6.03 5.69 10.33
CA LEU A 55 -6.94 6.80 10.05
C LEU A 55 -8.12 6.30 9.21
N SER A 56 -9.34 6.56 9.68
CA SER A 56 -10.55 6.27 8.90
C SER A 56 -10.86 7.43 7.93
N PRO A 57 -11.54 7.17 6.80
CA PRO A 57 -11.98 8.23 5.90
C PRO A 57 -12.86 9.29 6.59
N ALA A 58 -13.62 8.91 7.62
CA ALA A 58 -14.49 9.82 8.36
C ALA A 58 -13.70 10.76 9.31
N ASP A 59 -12.50 10.36 9.71
CA ASP A 59 -11.60 11.14 10.57
C ASP A 59 -10.57 11.94 9.76
N THR A 60 -10.77 12.06 8.43
CA THR A 60 -9.83 12.73 7.53
C THR A 60 -10.54 13.73 6.63
N GLU A 61 -9.91 14.88 6.43
CA GLU A 61 -10.33 15.89 5.47
C GLU A 61 -9.13 16.44 4.69
N VAL A 62 -9.38 16.93 3.47
CA VAL A 62 -8.36 17.63 2.68
C VAL A 62 -8.43 19.11 3.00
N ASN A 63 -7.49 19.59 3.81
CA ASN A 63 -7.33 21.01 4.05
C ASN A 63 -6.42 21.64 2.97
N LYS A 64 -7.00 22.43 2.06
CA LYS A 64 -6.24 23.15 1.04
C LYS A 64 -5.66 24.43 1.65
N VAL A 65 -4.37 24.41 1.96
CA VAL A 65 -3.65 25.61 2.41
C VAL A 65 -3.47 26.56 1.23
N THR A 66 -3.99 27.78 1.35
CA THR A 66 -3.83 28.90 0.39
C THR A 66 -2.72 29.84 0.81
#